data_AF-A0A9X2I7T5-F1
#
_entry.id   AF-A0A9X2I7T5-F1
#
_cell.length_a   1.000
_cell.length_b   1.000
_cell.length_c   1.000
_cell.angle_alpha   90.00
_cell.angle_beta   90.00
_cell.angle_gamma   90.00
#
_symmetry.space_group_name_H-M   'P 1'
#
loop_
_entity.id
_entity.type
_entity.pdbx_description
1 polymer ?
#
loop_
_entity_poly.entity_id
_entity_poly.type
_entity_poly.pdbx_seq_one_letter_code
_entity_poly.pdbx_strand_id
1 'polypeptide(L)'
;MQQVSMLDLATVSAVVAALVTVIGNAFGIEKQYRALLAIGIAGILWFIPREWGEQVLMALIIGLTASGVYSQVKPRDNANELMKMQLREELRKEQELEKEREQKQQQRERQNANHQERRDDTPY
;
A
#
# COMPACT_ATOMS: atom_id res chain seq x y z
N MET A 1 -37.81 29.06 6.01
CA MET A 1 -36.93 27.94 5.63
C MET A 1 -35.90 28.48 4.66
N GLN A 2 -34.64 28.58 5.07
CA GLN A 2 -33.55 29.13 4.26
C GLN A 2 -33.22 28.10 3.17
N GLN A 3 -33.44 28.46 1.90
CA GLN A 3 -33.09 27.59 0.77
C GLN A 3 -31.59 27.33 0.82
N VAL A 4 -31.21 26.09 1.12
CA VAL A 4 -29.82 25.62 1.03
C VAL A 4 -29.46 25.60 -0.45
N SER A 5 -28.96 26.71 -0.97
CA SER A 5 -28.42 26.78 -2.32
C SER A 5 -27.09 26.04 -2.33
N MET A 6 -26.81 25.24 -3.36
CA MET A 6 -25.50 24.57 -3.47
C MET A 6 -24.34 25.56 -3.57
N LEU A 7 -24.62 26.83 -3.93
CA LEU A 7 -23.67 27.93 -3.92
C LEU A 7 -23.47 28.58 -2.53
N ASP A 8 -24.00 27.99 -1.46
CA ASP A 8 -23.73 28.48 -0.11
C ASP A 8 -22.23 28.39 0.20
N LEU A 9 -21.74 29.39 0.93
CA LEU A 9 -20.33 29.56 1.25
C LEU A 9 -19.77 28.32 1.95
N ALA A 10 -20.58 27.66 2.77
CA ALA A 10 -20.23 26.42 3.46
C ALA A 10 -19.91 25.28 2.48
N THR A 11 -20.77 25.06 1.49
CA THR A 11 -20.61 24.00 0.48
C THR A 11 -19.37 24.26 -0.37
N VAL A 12 -19.21 25.50 -0.86
CA VAL A 12 -18.04 25.88 -1.67
C VAL A 12 -16.75 25.73 -0.87
N SER A 13 -16.73 26.15 0.40
CA SER A 13 -15.56 26.02 1.28
C SER A 13 -15.19 24.54 1.51
N ALA A 14 -16.18 23.68 1.70
CA ALA A 14 -15.96 22.24 1.87
C ALA A 14 -15.38 21.60 0.60
N VAL A 15 -15.90 21.94 -0.57
CA VAL A 15 -15.38 21.44 -1.87
C VAL A 15 -13.93 21.89 -2.10
N VAL A 16 -13.61 23.15 -1.81
CA VAL A 16 -12.24 23.67 -1.92
C VAL A 16 -11.30 22.91 -0.99
N ALA A 17 -11.68 22.72 0.27
CA ALA A 17 -10.86 21.98 1.24
C ALA A 17 -10.60 20.52 0.80
N ALA A 18 -11.63 19.86 0.27
CA ALA A 18 -11.52 18.51 -0.26
C ALA A 18 -10.59 18.43 -1.48
N LEU A 19 -10.73 19.35 -2.46
CA LEU A 19 -9.85 19.43 -3.62
C LEU A 19 -8.39 19.63 -3.25
N VAL A 20 -8.10 20.60 -2.38
CA VAL A 20 -6.73 20.89 -1.92
C VAL A 20 -6.11 19.67 -1.24
N THR A 21 -6.91 18.92 -0.49
CA THR A 21 -6.45 17.70 0.20
C THR A 21 -6.15 16.59 -0.80
N VAL A 22 -7.06 16.32 -1.74
CA VAL A 22 -6.88 15.28 -2.76
C VAL A 22 -5.70 15.59 -3.67
N ILE A 23 -5.65 16.80 -4.24
CA ILE A 23 -4.57 17.23 -5.13
C ILE A 23 -3.25 17.30 -4.37
N GLY A 24 -3.24 17.90 -3.18
CA GLY A 24 -2.02 18.02 -2.37
C GLY A 24 -1.45 16.67 -1.95
N ASN A 25 -2.30 15.65 -1.75
CA ASN A 25 -1.86 14.29 -1.46
C ASN A 25 -1.41 13.54 -2.73
N ALA A 26 -2.14 13.70 -3.85
CA ALA A 26 -1.84 13.03 -5.11
C ALA A 26 -0.52 13.48 -5.73
N PHE A 27 -0.20 14.78 -5.66
CA PHE A 27 1.02 15.37 -6.21
C PHE A 27 2.17 15.47 -5.19
N GLY A 28 1.99 14.98 -3.96
CA GLY A 28 3.04 15.02 -2.92
C GLY A 28 3.43 16.44 -2.50
N ILE A 29 2.51 17.40 -2.59
CA ILE A 29 2.81 18.83 -2.38
C ILE A 29 3.05 19.10 -0.89
N GLU A 30 4.17 19.76 -0.61
CA GLU A 30 4.56 20.20 0.73
C GLU A 30 3.51 21.14 1.35
N LYS A 31 3.36 21.05 2.67
CA LYS A 31 2.29 21.74 3.41
C LYS A 31 2.26 23.26 3.16
N GLN A 32 3.42 23.88 2.95
CA GLN A 32 3.55 25.32 2.70
C GLN A 32 2.85 25.79 1.43
N TYR A 33 2.79 24.97 0.38
CA TYR A 33 2.14 25.35 -0.88
C TYR A 33 0.63 25.06 -0.92
N ARG A 34 0.11 24.30 0.05
CA ARG A 34 -1.33 23.96 0.10
C ARG A 34 -2.22 25.17 0.29
N ALA A 35 -1.78 26.15 1.06
CA ALA A 35 -2.50 27.40 1.26
C ALA A 35 -2.58 28.22 -0.05
N LEU A 36 -1.48 28.29 -0.80
CA LEU A 36 -1.45 28.93 -2.12
C LEU A 36 -2.39 28.22 -3.11
N LEU A 37 -2.41 26.89 -3.07
CA LEU A 37 -3.30 26.07 -3.88
C LEU A 37 -4.78 26.33 -3.54
N ALA A 38 -5.10 26.44 -2.24
CA ALA A 38 -6.46 26.77 -1.79
C ALA A 38 -6.93 28.13 -2.29
N ILE A 39 -6.07 29.15 -2.20
CA ILE A 39 -6.36 30.50 -2.71
C ILE A 39 -6.55 30.46 -4.23
N GLY A 40 -5.70 29.74 -4.95
CA GLY A 40 -5.82 29.57 -6.40
C GLY A 40 -7.14 28.90 -6.82
N ILE A 41 -7.49 27.78 -6.19
CA ILE A 41 -8.74 27.04 -6.49
C ILE A 41 -9.97 27.88 -6.13
N ALA A 42 -9.95 28.55 -4.97
CA ALA A 42 -11.05 29.43 -4.56
C ALA A 42 -11.23 30.59 -5.55
N GLY A 43 -10.12 31.18 -6.02
CA GLY A 43 -10.15 32.20 -7.07
C GLY A 43 -10.78 31.69 -8.37
N ILE A 44 -10.37 30.51 -8.84
CA ILE A 44 -10.94 29.91 -10.07
C ILE A 44 -12.44 29.67 -9.92
N LEU A 45 -12.87 29.12 -8.78
CA LEU A 45 -14.29 28.86 -8.51
C LEU A 45 -15.12 30.13 -8.41
N TRP A 46 -14.55 31.22 -7.89
CA TRP A 46 -15.23 32.52 -7.80
C TRP A 46 -15.51 33.14 -9.18
N PHE A 47 -14.64 32.90 -10.16
CA PHE A 47 -14.82 33.41 -11.52
C PHE A 47 -15.88 32.64 -12.33
N ILE A 48 -16.43 31.55 -11.80
CA ILE A 48 -17.45 30.77 -12.50
C ILE A 48 -18.80 31.48 -12.40
N PRO A 49 -19.48 31.77 -13.53
CA PRO A 49 -20.79 32.40 -13.51
C PRO A 49 -21.81 31.50 -12.78
N ARG A 50 -22.66 32.11 -11.94
CA ARG A 50 -23.60 31.39 -11.06
C ARG A 50 -24.52 30.42 -11.79
N GLU A 51 -24.84 30.71 -13.04
CA GLU A 51 -25.66 29.86 -13.92
C GLU A 51 -25.04 28.47 -14.14
N TRP A 52 -23.71 28.39 -14.13
CA TRP A 52 -22.95 27.15 -14.34
C TRP A 52 -22.34 26.63 -13.03
N GLY A 53 -22.31 27.48 -12.00
CA GLY A 53 -21.72 27.20 -10.69
C GLY A 53 -22.27 25.93 -10.05
N GLU A 54 -23.58 25.70 -10.07
CA GLU A 54 -24.18 24.49 -9.50
C GLU A 54 -23.76 23.22 -10.25
N GLN A 55 -23.73 23.26 -11.59
CA GLN A 55 -23.31 22.11 -12.40
C GLN A 55 -21.84 21.78 -12.19
N VAL A 56 -20.98 22.81 -12.13
CA VAL A 56 -19.55 22.63 -11.85
C VAL A 56 -19.34 22.10 -10.44
N LEU A 57 -20.03 22.63 -9.43
CA LEU A 57 -19.92 22.13 -8.06
C LEU A 57 -20.37 20.67 -7.98
N MET A 58 -21.46 20.31 -8.64
CA MET A 58 -21.96 18.94 -8.69
C MET A 58 -20.95 18.02 -9.38
N ALA A 59 -20.38 18.42 -10.51
CA ALA A 59 -19.34 17.66 -11.21
C ALA A 59 -18.08 17.48 -10.34
N LEU A 60 -17.69 18.50 -9.59
CA LEU A 60 -16.57 18.42 -8.65
C LEU A 60 -16.85 17.45 -7.51
N ILE A 61 -18.05 17.49 -6.93
CA ILE A 61 -18.45 16.55 -5.87
C ILE A 61 -18.42 15.11 -6.39
N ILE A 62 -18.96 14.86 -7.59
CA ILE A 62 -18.93 13.52 -8.21
C ILE A 62 -17.48 13.08 -8.47
N GLY A 63 -16.65 13.95 -9.05
CA GLY A 63 -15.24 13.66 -9.34
C GLY A 63 -14.41 13.41 -8.07
N LEU A 64 -14.62 14.22 -7.02
CA LEU A 64 -13.99 14.04 -5.71
C LEU A 64 -14.43 12.74 -5.04
N THR A 65 -15.73 12.43 -5.11
CA THR A 65 -16.27 11.19 -4.52
C THR A 65 -15.72 9.97 -5.24
N ALA A 66 -15.67 9.99 -6.57
CA ALA A 66 -15.02 8.95 -7.36
C ALA A 66 -13.54 8.81 -6.99
N SER A 67 -12.80 9.92 -6.93
CA SER A 67 -11.38 9.94 -6.52
C SER A 67 -11.18 9.35 -5.12
N GLY A 68 -12.06 9.66 -4.18
CA GLY A 68 -12.06 9.12 -2.82
C GLY A 68 -12.24 7.60 -2.79
N VAL A 69 -13.18 7.06 -3.57
CA VAL A 69 -13.42 5.61 -3.67
C VAL A 69 -12.21 4.89 -4.27
N TYR A 70 -11.62 5.41 -5.34
CA TYR A 70 -10.42 4.81 -5.94
C TYR A 70 -9.19 4.91 -5.03
N SER A 71 -9.08 6.00 -4.24
CA SER A 71 -7.99 6.14 -3.27
C SER A 71 -8.08 5.17 -2.09
N GLN A 72 -9.28 4.67 -1.76
CA GLN A 72 -9.48 3.68 -0.70
C GLN A 72 -9.12 2.24 -1.13
N VAL A 73 -8.87 2.00 -2.42
CA VAL A 73 -8.48 0.68 -2.93
C VAL A 73 -6.95 0.47 -2.91
N LYS A 74 -6.20 1.20 -2.08
CA LYS A 74 -4.76 0.96 -1.93
C LYS A 74 -4.58 -0.43 -1.29
N PRO A 75 -3.98 -1.43 -1.97
CA PRO A 75 -3.78 -2.77 -1.42
C PRO A 75 -2.61 -2.72 -0.44
N ARG A 76 -2.79 -2.07 0.72
CA ARG A 76 -1.72 -1.89 1.70
C ARG A 76 -1.50 -3.14 2.56
N ASP A 77 -2.48 -4.03 2.60
CA ASP A 77 -2.42 -5.24 3.42
C ASP A 77 -1.83 -6.44 2.65
N ASN A 78 -2.08 -6.57 1.35
CA ASN A 78 -1.57 -7.69 0.56
C ASN A 78 -0.04 -7.69 0.41
N ALA A 79 0.60 -6.52 0.30
CA ALA A 79 2.06 -6.46 0.14
C ALA A 79 2.80 -6.99 1.39
N ASN A 80 2.25 -6.71 2.57
CA ASN A 80 2.87 -7.10 3.84
C ASN A 80 2.58 -8.58 4.18
N GLU A 81 1.40 -9.08 3.81
CA GLU A 81 1.08 -10.52 3.90
C GLU A 81 1.92 -11.36 2.93
N LEU A 82 2.09 -10.90 1.69
CA LEU A 82 2.90 -11.61 0.69
C LEU A 82 4.36 -11.71 1.13
N MET A 83 4.92 -10.63 1.67
CA MET A 83 6.29 -10.60 2.21
C MET A 83 6.45 -11.55 3.40
N LYS A 84 5.47 -11.58 4.33
CA LYS A 84 5.48 -12.55 5.46
C LYS A 84 5.38 -14.00 5.00
N MET A 85 4.61 -14.26 3.95
CA MET A 85 4.46 -15.60 3.39
C MET A 85 5.77 -16.08 2.74
N GLN A 86 6.41 -15.21 1.95
CA GLN A 86 7.72 -15.48 1.35
C GLN A 86 8.79 -15.79 2.41
N LEU A 87 8.85 -14.98 3.47
CA LEU A 87 9.81 -15.19 4.56
C LEU A 87 9.62 -16.53 5.28
N ARG A 88 8.35 -16.96 5.48
CA ARG A 88 8.04 -18.27 6.09
C ARG A 88 8.43 -19.45 5.20
N GLU A 89 8.30 -19.32 3.88
CA GLU A 89 8.69 -20.37 2.94
C GLU A 89 10.21 -20.53 2.86
N GLU A 90 10.96 -19.42 2.86
CA GLU A 90 12.42 -19.47 2.89
C GLU A 90 12.93 -20.17 4.16
N LEU A 91 12.41 -19.81 5.33
CA LEU A 91 12.73 -20.45 6.61
C LEU A 91 12.44 -21.96 6.61
N ARG A 92 11.33 -22.39 5.99
CA ARG A 92 11.01 -23.83 5.87
C ARG A 92 12.01 -24.56 4.99
N LYS A 93 12.36 -23.99 3.83
CA LYS A 93 13.36 -24.58 2.92
C LYS A 93 14.73 -24.69 3.58
N GLU A 94 15.12 -23.67 4.34
CA GLU A 94 16.42 -23.66 5.03
C GLU A 94 16.50 -24.77 6.09
N GLN A 95 15.44 -24.96 6.88
CA GLN A 95 15.35 -26.06 7.86
C GLN A 95 15.32 -27.45 7.21
N GLU A 96 14.65 -27.61 6.07
CA GLU A 96 14.66 -28.87 5.32
C GLU A 96 16.06 -29.19 4.79
N LEU A 97 16.76 -28.19 4.25
CA LEU A 97 18.14 -28.31 3.79
C LEU A 97 19.11 -28.67 4.92
N GLU A 98 18.93 -28.07 6.10
CA GLU A 98 19.74 -28.39 7.29
C GLU A 98 19.54 -29.85 7.72
N LYS A 99 18.28 -30.29 7.84
CA LYS A 99 17.96 -31.69 8.19
C LYS A 99 18.49 -32.68 7.17
N GLU A 100 18.44 -32.35 5.88
CA GLU A 100 18.96 -33.22 4.82
C GLU A 100 20.50 -33.35 4.91
N ARG A 101 21.19 -32.25 5.25
CA ARG A 101 22.64 -32.26 5.47
C ARG A 101 23.02 -33.10 6.69
N GLU A 102 22.31 -32.94 7.81
CA GLU A 102 22.54 -33.73 9.02
C GLU A 102 22.31 -35.23 8.77
N GLN A 103 21.24 -35.60 8.07
CA GLN A 103 20.97 -37.00 7.73
C GLN A 103 22.04 -37.60 6.82
N LYS A 104 22.50 -36.86 5.80
CA LYS A 104 23.62 -37.29 4.93
C LYS A 104 24.92 -37.45 5.71
N GLN A 105 25.18 -36.58 6.67
CA GLN A 105 26.39 -36.64 7.50
C GLN A 105 26.36 -37.84 8.44
N GLN A 106 25.23 -38.10 9.12
CA GLN A 106 25.04 -39.29 9.95
C GLN A 106 25.11 -40.60 9.12
N GLN A 107 24.58 -40.62 7.90
CA GLN A 107 24.71 -41.79 7.02
C GLN A 107 26.16 -42.06 6.64
N ARG A 108 26.95 -41.02 6.32
CA ARG A 108 28.38 -41.15 6.02
C ARG A 108 29.17 -41.67 7.21
N GLU A 109 28.89 -41.16 8.41
CA GLU A 109 29.54 -41.63 9.64
C GLU A 109 29.23 -43.10 9.93
N ARG A 110 27.97 -43.52 9.79
CA ARG A 110 27.58 -44.94 9.93
C ARG A 110 28.22 -45.85 8.88
N GLN A 111 28.34 -45.38 7.63
CA GLN A 111 29.01 -46.13 6.58
C GLN A 111 30.51 -46.28 6.85
N ASN A 112 31.18 -45.23 7.32
CA ASN A 112 32.59 -45.27 7.69
C ASN A 112 32.85 -46.19 8.88
N ALA A 113 32.00 -46.14 9.92
CA ALA A 113 32.09 -47.03 11.08
C ALA A 113 31.95 -48.51 10.68
N ASN A 114 30.94 -48.84 9.86
CA ASN A 114 30.77 -50.20 9.33
C ASN A 114 31.93 -50.67 8.43
N HIS A 115 32.61 -49.74 7.73
CA HIS A 115 33.78 -50.07 6.92
C HIS A 115 35.04 -50.31 7.75
N GLN A 116 35.16 -49.64 8.90
CA GLN A 116 36.25 -49.84 9.85
C GLN A 116 36.11 -51.17 10.58
N GLU A 117 34.93 -51.51 11.10
CA GLU A 117 34.68 -52.82 11.75
C GLU A 117 35.00 -54.00 10.81
N ARG A 118 34.64 -53.90 9.52
CA ARG A 118 34.96 -54.96 8.53
C ARG A 118 36.45 -55.13 8.22
N ARG A 119 37.30 -54.14 8.50
CA ARG A 119 38.76 -54.24 8.29
C ARG A 119 39.49 -54.86 9.48
N ASP A 120 38.94 -54.73 10.68
CA ASP A 120 39.55 -55.27 11.90
C ASP A 120 39.25 -56.77 12.09
N ASP A 121 38.25 -57.31 11.38
CA ASP A 121 37.83 -58.73 11.45
C ASP A 121 38.55 -59.68 10.47
N THR A 122 39.53 -59.22 9.67
CA THR A 122 40.32 -60.13 8.82
C THR A 122 41.51 -60.72 9.58
N PRO A 123 41.52 -62.04 9.91
CA PRO A 123 42.64 -62.67 10.58
C PRO A 123 43.77 -62.91 9.58
N TYR A 124 45.00 -62.55 9.96
CA TYR A 124 46.23 -63.06 9.34
C TYR A 124 46.57 -64.44 9.88
#